data_AF-A0A7X7PLC6-F1
#
_entry.id   AF-A0A7X7PLC6-F1
#
_cell.length_a   1.000
_cell.length_b   1.000
_cell.length_c   1.000
_cell.angle_alpha   90.00
_cell.angle_beta   90.00
_cell.angle_gamma   90.00
#
_symmetry.space_group_name_H-M   'P 1'
#
loop_
_entity.id
_entity.type
_entity.pdbx_description
1 polymer ?
#
loop_
_entity_poly.entity_id
_entity_poly.type
_entity_poly.pdbx_seq_one_letter_code
_entity_poly.pdbx_strand_id
1 'polypeptide(L)' 'MPWEFTPYILPHIFAGATSLLVAWLVWRRRPAVGTGPLALAALAAAWWSFGNAAELACSRLEDKL' A
#
# COMPACT_ATOMS: atom_id res chain seq x y z
N MET A 1 16.14 14.25 -6.57
CA MET A 1 15.56 13.48 -5.44
C MET A 1 16.59 12.49 -4.93
N PRO A 2 17.42 12.85 -3.94
CA PRO A 2 18.26 11.87 -3.26
C PRO A 2 17.35 10.90 -2.52
N TRP A 3 17.31 9.65 -2.97
CA TRP A 3 16.56 8.58 -2.33
C TRP A 3 17.25 8.20 -1.02
N GLU A 4 16.57 8.41 0.11
CA GLU A 4 17.12 8.09 1.44
C GLU A 4 16.50 6.79 1.97
N PHE A 5 17.33 5.80 2.26
CA PHE A 5 16.86 4.50 2.71
C PHE A 5 16.52 4.56 4.20
N THR A 6 15.23 4.69 4.51
CA THR A 6 14.71 4.57 5.87
C THR A 6 14.27 3.12 6.14
N PRO A 7 14.69 2.46 7.24
CA PRO A 7 14.34 1.06 7.53
C PRO A 7 12.82 0.78 7.55
N TYR A 8 12.03 1.80 7.87
CA TYR A 8 10.56 1.75 7.92
C TYR A 8 9.89 1.70 6.55
N ILE A 9 10.61 1.96 5.45
CA ILE A 9 10.10 1.80 4.07
C ILE A 9 9.78 0.32 3.80
N LEU A 10 10.62 -0.60 4.29
CA LEU A 10 10.44 -2.05 4.07
C LEU A 10 9.10 -2.56 4.63
N PRO A 11 8.74 -2.32 5.91
CA PRO A 11 7.42 -2.66 6.44
C PRO A 11 6.25 -2.13 5.60
N HIS A 12 6.32 -0.89 5.12
CA HIS A 12 5.26 -0.29 4.31
C HIS A 12 5.13 -0.94 2.93
N ILE A 13 6.25 -1.29 2.28
CA ILE A 13 6.23 -2.04 1.02
C ILE A 13 5.58 -3.41 1.23
N PHE A 14 5.95 -4.13 2.30
CA PHE A 14 5.37 -5.44 2.59
C PHE A 14 3.88 -5.35 2.91
N ALA A 15 3.46 -4.36 3.70
CA ALA A 15 2.05 -4.12 4.01
C ALA A 15 1.23 -3.78 2.75
N GLY A 16 1.79 -2.97 1.86
CA GLY A 16 1.16 -2.66 0.57
C GLY A 16 1.01 -3.88 -0.32
N ALA A 17 2.07 -4.68 -0.44
CA ALA A 17 2.08 -5.90 -1.25
C ALA A 17 1.10 -6.97 -0.72
N THR A 18 1.03 -7.18 0.59
CA THR A 18 0.08 -8.14 1.19
C THR A 18 -1.36 -7.67 1.00
N SER A 19 -1.63 -6.37 1.12
CA SER A 19 -2.96 -5.80 0.90
C SER A 19 -3.40 -5.95 -0.55
N LEU A 20 -2.52 -5.72 -1.53
CA LEU A 20 -2.79 -6.01 -2.94
C LEU A 20 -3.06 -7.49 -3.20
N LEU A 21 -2.26 -8.38 -2.58
CA LEU A 21 -2.45 -9.83 -2.69
C LEU A 21 -3.83 -10.24 -2.19
N VAL A 22 -4.26 -9.70 -1.04
CA VAL A 22 -5.59 -9.95 -0.47
C VAL A 22 -6.67 -9.43 -1.41
N ALA A 23 -6.57 -8.20 -1.92
CA ALA A 23 -7.52 -7.65 -2.88
C ALA A 23 -7.65 -8.54 -4.13
N TRP A 24 -6.53 -8.99 -4.68
CA TRP A 24 -6.48 -9.86 -5.85
C TRP A 24 -7.08 -11.24 -5.58
N LEU A 25 -6.75 -11.86 -4.44
CA LEU A 25 -7.29 -13.15 -4.03
C LEU A 25 -8.80 -13.08 -3.80
N VAL A 26 -9.28 -11.99 -3.19
CA VAL A 26 -10.70 -11.74 -2.96
C VAL A 26 -11.43 -11.54 -4.30
N TRP A 27 -10.83 -10.84 -5.26
CA TRP A 27 -11.40 -10.61 -6.58
C TRP A 27 -11.46 -11.87 -7.47
N ARG A 28 -10.48 -12.79 -7.33
CA ARG A 28 -10.46 -14.04 -8.11
C ARG A 28 -11.40 -15.12 -7.56
N ARG A 29 -11.76 -15.06 -6.28
CA ARG A 29 -12.71 -16.01 -5.67
C ARG A 29 -14.14 -15.63 -6.04
N ARG A 30 -15.03 -16.61 -6.12
CA ARG A 30 -16.46 -16.40 -6.42
C ARG A 30 -17.03 -15.28 -5.54
N PRO A 31 -17.81 -14.34 -6.09
CA PRO A 31 -18.32 -13.21 -5.32
C PRO A 31 -19.25 -13.72 -4.21
N ALA A 32 -18.88 -13.43 -2.96
CA ALA A 32 -19.70 -13.67 -1.78
C ALA A 32 -20.09 -12.31 -1.19
N VAL A 33 -21.15 -12.27 -0.37
CA VAL A 33 -21.54 -11.03 0.30
C VAL A 33 -20.36 -10.54 1.16
N GLY A 34 -19.85 -9.34 0.86
CA GLY A 34 -18.70 -8.73 1.57
C GLY A 34 -17.36 -8.77 0.83
N THR A 35 -17.20 -9.49 -0.29
CA THR A 35 -15.93 -9.47 -1.05
C THR A 35 -15.63 -8.10 -1.66
N GLY A 36 -16.64 -7.37 -2.13
CA GLY A 36 -16.46 -6.01 -2.68
C GLY A 36 -15.89 -5.02 -1.65
N PRO A 37 -16.56 -4.81 -0.49
CA PRO A 37 -16.05 -3.95 0.57
C PRO A 37 -14.65 -4.34 1.07
N LEU A 38 -14.38 -5.63 1.22
CA LEU A 38 -13.07 -6.13 1.65
C LEU A 38 -11.97 -5.83 0.60
N ALA A 39 -12.26 -6.03 -0.68
CA ALA A 39 -11.32 -5.71 -1.75
C ALA A 39 -11.03 -4.20 -1.80
N LEU A 40 -12.04 -3.35 -1.65
CA LEU A 40 -11.87 -1.89 -1.59
C LEU A 40 -11.04 -1.46 -0.38
N ALA A 41 -11.31 -2.03 0.81
CA ALA A 41 -10.53 -1.74 2.01
C ALA A 41 -9.06 -2.17 1.86
N ALA A 42 -8.81 -3.34 1.26
CA ALA A 42 -7.46 -3.83 0.98
C ALA A 42 -6.74 -2.96 -0.06
N LEU A 43 -7.43 -2.46 -1.09
CA LEU A 43 -6.86 -1.50 -2.04
C LEU A 43 -6.53 -0.16 -1.38
N ALA A 44 -7.41 0.35 -0.51
CA ALA A 44 -7.16 1.59 0.24
C ALA A 44 -5.95 1.44 1.17
N ALA A 45 -5.82 0.32 1.87
CA ALA A 45 -4.66 0.01 2.71
C ALA A 45 -3.36 -0.10 1.90
N ALA A 46 -3.43 -0.70 0.69
CA ALA A 46 -2.28 -0.75 -0.21
C ALA A 46 -1.84 0.64 -0.65
N TRP A 47 -2.79 1.47 -1.08
CA TRP A 47 -2.54 2.86 -1.50
C TRP A 47 -1.88 3.67 -0.39
N TRP A 48 -2.42 3.60 0.83
CA TRP A 48 -1.87 4.27 2.00
C TRP A 48 -0.43 3.83 2.32
N SER A 49 -0.18 2.52 2.24
CA SER A 49 1.13 1.95 2.57
C SER A 49 2.20 2.36 1.56
N PHE A 50 1.88 2.33 0.26
CA PHE A 50 2.82 2.78 -0.77
C PHE A 50 3.03 4.29 -0.75
N GLY A 51 1.99 5.08 -0.46
CA GLY A 51 2.10 6.52 -0.26
C GLY A 51 3.05 6.87 0.88
N ASN A 52 2.92 6.19 2.03
CA ASN A 52 3.83 6.37 3.16
C ASN A 52 5.27 5.91 2.83
N ALA A 53 5.44 4.79 2.12
CA ALA A 53 6.75 4.35 1.68
C ALA A 53 7.44 5.40 0.79
N ALA A 54 6.68 6.02 -0.13
CA ALA A 54 7.18 7.11 -0.98
C ALA A 54 7.51 8.37 -0.16
N GLU A 55 6.66 8.73 0.79
CA GLU A 55 6.91 9.88 1.67
C GLU A 55 8.15 9.69 2.55
N LEU A 56 8.37 8.47 3.05
CA LEU A 56 9.55 8.11 3.84
C LEU A 56 10.84 8.03 3.00
N ALA A 57 10.71 7.86 1.68
CA ALA A 57 11.84 7.85 0.76
C ALA A 57 12.25 9.27 0.33
N CYS A 58 11.34 10.25 0.43
CA CYS A 58 11.61 11.66 0.20
C CYS A 58 12.10 12.35 1.49
N SER A 59 13.34 12.85 1.47
CA SER A 59 13.94 13.53 2.63
C SER A 59 13.63 15.04 2.70
N ARG A 60 13.20 15.66 1.60
CA ARG A 60 12.89 17.09 1.52
C ARG A 60 11.38 17.36 1.48
N LEU A 61 10.94 18.37 2.23
CA LEU A 61 9.53 18.79 2.32
C LEU A 61 8.97 19.27 0.97
N GLU A 62 9.83 19.86 0.14
CA GLU A 62 9.53 20.31 -1.23
C GLU A 62 9.23 19.14 -2.20
N ASP A 63 9.65 17.91 -1.88
CA ASP A 63 9.34 16.70 -2.66
C ASP A 63 8.07 15.95 -2.13
N LYS A 64 7.39 16.50 -1.11
CA LYS A 64 6.20 15.92 -0.44
C LYS A 64 4.89 16.66 -0.74
N LEU A 65 4.95 17.79 -1.45
CA LEU A 65 3.81 18.62 -1.88
C LEU A 65 3.35 18.23 -3.29
#